data_AF-A0A3R7DIW7-F1
#
_entry.id   AF-A0A3R7DIW7-F1
#
_cell.length_a   1.000
_cell.length_b   1.000
_cell.length_c   1.000
_cell.angle_alpha   90.00
_cell.angle_beta   90.00
_cell.angle_gamma   90.00
#
_symmetry.space_group_name_H-M   'P 1'
#
loop_
_entity.id
_entity.type
_entity.pdbx_description
1 polymer ?
#
loop_
_entity_poly.entity_id
_entity_poly.type
_entity_poly.pdbx_seq_one_letter_code
_entity_poly.pdbx_strand_id
1 'polypeptide(L)' 'MENMQQTTLPPKSSFSEWYHELLAAAEIMDIRYPVKGLYVWYPFGFALRNNIYSIIRELLNKDGHEEALFPLLIP' A
#
# COMPACT_ATOMS: atom_id res chain seq x y z
N MET A 1 27.11 -8.92 3.12
CA MET A 1 26.41 -8.13 2.08
C MET A 1 25.55 -9.13 1.34
N GLU A 2 24.28 -9.26 1.71
CA GLU A 2 23.37 -10.25 1.13
C GLU A 2 23.14 -9.93 -0.35
N ASN A 3 23.14 -10.99 -1.16
CA ASN A 3 22.97 -10.93 -2.61
C ASN A 3 21.64 -10.26 -2.95
N MET A 4 21.71 -9.04 -3.49
CA MET A 4 20.58 -8.38 -4.13
C MET A 4 20.33 -9.10 -5.46
N GLN A 5 19.51 -10.16 -5.42
CA GLN A 5 19.04 -10.83 -6.62
C GLN A 5 18.36 -9.77 -7.49
N GLN A 6 18.79 -9.63 -8.74
CA GLN A 6 18.08 -8.80 -9.72
C GLN A 6 16.69 -9.41 -9.92
N THR A 7 15.67 -8.83 -9.30
CA THR A 7 14.28 -9.25 -9.46
C THR A 7 13.80 -8.84 -10.85
N THR A 8 13.97 -9.73 -11.83
CA THR A 8 13.27 -9.61 -13.11
C THR A 8 11.79 -9.82 -12.85
N LEU A 9 11.00 -8.76 -12.99
CA LEU A 9 9.54 -8.85 -12.89
C LEU A 9 8.98 -9.77 -13.99
N PRO A 10 7.90 -10.53 -13.71
CA PRO A 10 7.15 -11.27 -14.72
C PRO A 10 6.71 -10.39 -15.90
N PRO A 11 6.40 -10.95 -17.08
CA PRO A 11 5.83 -10.16 -18.15
C PRO A 11 4.47 -9.57 -17.72
N LYS A 12 4.20 -8.32 -18.11
CA LYS A 12 2.93 -7.63 -17.77
C LYS A 12 1.68 -8.37 -18.25
N SER A 13 1.80 -9.26 -19.24
CA SER A 13 0.70 -10.14 -19.68
C SER A 13 0.25 -11.12 -18.60
N SER A 14 1.15 -11.54 -17.70
CA SER A 14 0.82 -12.24 -16.44
C SER A 14 0.52 -11.21 -15.34
N PHE A 15 -0.54 -10.41 -15.53
CA PHE A 15 -0.78 -9.20 -14.72
C PHE A 15 -0.82 -9.49 -13.21
N SER A 16 -1.48 -10.57 -12.78
CA SER A 16 -1.60 -10.91 -11.36
C SER A 16 -0.22 -11.15 -10.75
N GLU A 17 0.57 -12.05 -11.33
CA GLU A 17 1.91 -12.39 -10.84
C GLU A 17 2.85 -11.17 -10.90
N TRP A 18 2.84 -10.46 -12.02
CA TRP A 18 3.61 -9.22 -12.20
C TRP A 18 3.29 -8.19 -11.11
N TYR A 19 2.00 -8.01 -10.79
CA TYR A 19 1.56 -7.03 -9.81
C TYR A 19 2.01 -7.40 -8.39
N HIS A 20 1.91 -8.68 -8.00
CA HIS A 20 2.37 -9.14 -6.68
C HIS A 20 3.88 -8.99 -6.54
N GLU A 21 4.66 -9.41 -7.54
CA GLU A 21 6.12 -9.27 -7.53
C GLU A 21 6.55 -7.80 -7.56
N LEU A 22 5.82 -6.94 -8.28
CA LEU A 22 6.08 -5.51 -8.28
C LEU A 22 5.90 -4.90 -6.88
N LEU A 23 4.80 -5.23 -6.19
CA LEU A 23 4.53 -4.69 -4.85
C LEU A 23 5.60 -5.10 -3.83
N ALA A 24 6.11 -6.34 -3.95
CA ALA A 24 7.18 -6.85 -3.11
C ALA A 24 8.53 -6.19 -3.46
N ALA A 25 8.91 -6.17 -4.74
CA ALA A 25 10.17 -5.60 -5.21
C ALA A 25 10.28 -4.08 -4.97
N ALA A 26 9.15 -3.36 -5.02
CA ALA A 26 9.08 -1.93 -4.71
C ALA A 26 8.94 -1.63 -3.21
N GLU A 27 8.96 -2.66 -2.34
CA GLU A 27 8.76 -2.51 -0.89
C GLU A 27 7.52 -1.66 -0.57
N ILE A 28 6.37 -2.00 -1.16
CA ILE A 28 5.09 -1.32 -0.90
C ILE A 28 4.29 -2.06 0.18
N MET A 29 4.10 -3.37 0.01
CA MET A 29 3.38 -4.21 0.98
C MET A 29 4.05 -5.57 1.17
N ASP A 30 4.05 -6.06 2.41
CA ASP A 30 4.39 -7.43 2.76
C ASP A 30 3.11 -8.27 2.88
N ILE A 31 2.99 -9.23 1.97
CA ILE A 31 1.83 -10.13 1.89
C ILE A 31 1.95 -11.36 2.80
N ARG A 32 3.08 -11.55 3.49
CA ARG A 32 3.36 -12.74 4.32
C ARG A 32 2.68 -12.74 5.68
N TYR A 33 1.93 -11.68 6.01
CA TYR A 33 1.22 -11.60 7.28
C TYR A 33 0.22 -12.77 7.39
N PRO A 34 0.17 -13.51 8.52
CA PRO A 34 -0.53 -14.80 8.62
C PRO A 34 -2.04 -14.66 8.77
N VAL A 35 -2.65 -13.62 8.19
CA VAL A 35 -4.10 -13.42 8.15
C VAL A 35 -4.48 -13.00 6.74
N LYS A 36 -5.30 -13.82 6.08
CA LYS A 36 -5.73 -13.59 4.70
C LYS A 36 -6.39 -12.22 4.56
N GLY A 37 -5.92 -11.43 3.60
CA GLY A 37 -6.43 -10.09 3.30
C GLY A 37 -5.88 -8.98 4.20
N LEU A 38 -4.95 -9.29 5.10
CA LEU A 38 -4.22 -8.30 5.89
C LEU A 38 -2.77 -8.25 5.42
N TYR A 39 -2.28 -7.04 5.18
CA TYR A 39 -0.93 -6.79 4.68
C TYR A 39 -0.21 -5.80 5.58
N VAL A 40 1.11 -5.99 5.74
CA VAL A 40 1.95 -4.99 6.39
C VAL A 40 2.40 -3.99 5.34
N TRP A 41 2.27 -2.70 5.62
CA TRP A 41 2.81 -1.65 4.76
C TRP A 41 4.27 -1.40 5.11
N TYR A 42 5.17 -1.53 4.13
CA TYR A 42 6.56 -1.13 4.28
C TYR A 42 6.67 0.40 4.40
N PRO A 43 7.79 0.96 4.88
CA PRO A 43 7.96 2.41 5.02
C PRO A 43 7.69 3.19 3.73
N PHE A 44 8.17 2.71 2.58
CA PHE A 44 7.94 3.36 1.29
C PHE A 44 6.45 3.33 0.89
N GLY A 45 5.81 2.16 0.97
CA GLY A 45 4.38 2.03 0.70
C GLY A 45 3.50 2.86 1.63
N PHE A 46 3.86 2.94 2.93
CA PHE A 46 3.11 3.72 3.90
C PHE A 46 3.24 5.23 3.64
N ALA A 47 4.42 5.71 3.24
CA ALA A 47 4.62 7.09 2.81
C ALA A 47 3.80 7.43 1.55
N LEU A 48 3.79 6.53 0.55
CA LEU A 48 2.95 6.68 -0.64
C LEU A 48 1.47 6.78 -0.27
N ARG A 49 0.99 5.90 0.62
CA ARG A 49 -0.37 5.93 1.16
C ARG A 49 -0.68 7.29 1.79
N ASN A 50 0.19 7.80 2.66
CA ASN A 50 -0.02 9.08 3.34
C ASN A 50 -0.12 10.26 2.37
N ASN A 51 0.69 10.27 1.30
CA ASN A 51 0.61 11.30 0.25
C ASN A 51 -0.76 11.30 -0.45
N ILE A 52 -1.29 10.12 -0.78
CA ILE A 52 -2.63 9.99 -1.37
C ILE A 52 -3.70 10.52 -0.42
N TYR A 53 -3.64 10.13 0.86
CA TYR A 53 -4.59 10.65 1.86
C TYR A 53 -4.48 12.17 2.07
N SER A 54 -3.28 12.77 1.93
CA SER A 54 -3.11 14.23 2.00
C SER A 54 -3.91 14.92 0.89
N ILE A 55 -3.78 14.43 -0.34
CA ILE A 55 -4.50 14.99 -1.50
C ILE A 55 -6.01 14.91 -1.29
N ILE A 56 -6.51 13.75 -0.82
CA ILE A 56 -7.94 13.57 -0.54
C ILE A 56 -8.42 14.54 0.54
N ARG A 57 -7.66 14.66 1.64
CA ARG A 57 -7.97 15.59 2.72
C ARG A 57 -7.99 17.04 2.25
N GLU A 58 -7.01 17.47 1.46
CA GLU A 58 -6.94 18.82 0.90
C GLU A 58 -8.17 19.15 0.04
N LEU A 59 -8.59 18.20 -0.81
CA LEU A 59 -9.79 18.37 -1.65
C LEU A 59 -11.06 18.49 -0.79
N LEU A 60 -11.23 17.62 0.21
CA LEU A 60 -12.41 17.64 1.08
C LEU A 60 -12.48 18.91 1.94
N ASN A 61 -11.34 19.33 2.50
CA ASN A 61 -11.27 20.55 3.31
C ASN A 61 -11.63 21.80 2.47
N LYS A 62 -11.21 21.85 1.20
CA LYS A 62 -11.53 22.95 0.29
C LYS A 62 -13.04 23.08 0.03
N ASP A 63 -13.75 21.96 0.01
CA ASP A 63 -15.20 21.91 -0.24
C ASP A 63 -16.03 22.04 1.06
N GLY A 64 -15.39 22.38 2.19
CA GLY A 64 -16.07 22.66 3.46
C GLY A 64 -16.42 21.42 4.29
N HIS A 65 -15.81 20.27 3.99
CA HIS A 65 -15.97 19.06 4.79
C HIS A 65 -15.08 19.08 6.06
N GLU A 66 -15.56 18.47 7.14
CA GLU A 66 -14.83 18.31 8.39
C GLU A 66 -14.56 16.83 8.68
N GLU A 67 -13.35 16.50 9.17
CA GLU A 67 -12.99 15.13 9.56
C GLU A 67 -13.63 14.74 10.90
N ALA A 68 -14.12 13.50 10.99
CA ALA A 68 -14.62 12.90 12.22
C ALA A 68 -13.95 11.54 12.46
N LEU A 69 -13.68 11.21 13.73
CA LEU A 69 -13.11 9.92 14.14
C LEU A 69 -14.14 9.11 14.91
N PHE A 70 -14.55 7.99 14.34
CA PHE A 70 -15.45 7.03 14.97
C PHE A 70 -14.67 5.89 15.63
N PRO A 71 -15.25 5.18 16.62
CA PRO A 71 -14.68 3.95 17.14
C PRO A 71 -14.50 2.90 16.03
N LEU A 72 -13.40 2.14 16.09
CA LEU A 72 -13.13 1.07 15.11
C LEU A 72 -14.02 -0.17 15.30
N LEU A 73 -14.42 -0.45 16.55
CA LEU A 73 -15.24 -1.61 16.89
C LEU A 73 -16.73 -1.28 16.70
N ILE A 74 -17.41 -2.08 15.89
CA ILE A 74 -18.87 -2.04 15.73
C ILE A 74 -19.43 -3.30 16.41
N PRO A 75 -20.36 -3.16 17.37
CA PRO A 75 -20.97 -4.30 18.07
C PRO A 75 -21.98 -5.07 17.22
#